data_AF-A0A2Z3JCU2-F1
#
_entry.id   AF-A0A2Z3JCU2-F1
#
_cell.length_a   1.000
_cell.length_b   1.000
_cell.length_c   1.000
_cell.angle_alpha   90.00
_cell.angle_beta   90.00
_cell.angle_gamma   90.00
#
_symmetry.space_group_name_H-M   'P 1'
#
loop_
_entity.id
_entity.type
_entity.pdbx_description
1 polymer ?
#
loop_
_entity_poly.entity_id
_entity_poly.type
_entity_poly.pdbx_seq_one_letter_code
_entity_poly.pdbx_strand_id
1 'polypeptide(L)'
;MSLLDRLADAHIEAAAERGELDDLPGAGKPLPADDAANVPEHLRAGYRLLKNAGYVPPEIETRRELREVEDLLARTLPESDAARELTRRARWIELRLAQSPRGRALLRESDYSDRIRERLAAAHDTNTER
;
A
#
# COMPACT_ATOMS: atom_id res chain seq x y z
N MET A 1 30.47 -16.29 8.13
CA MET A 1 29.60 -16.37 6.94
C MET A 1 28.69 -17.57 7.06
N SER A 2 27.39 -17.34 6.87
CA SER A 2 26.33 -18.34 6.81
C SER A 2 26.42 -19.18 5.53
N LEU A 3 25.75 -20.33 5.50
CA LEU A 3 25.52 -21.09 4.26
C LEU A 3 24.75 -20.25 3.22
N LEU A 4 23.82 -19.42 3.69
CA LEU A 4 23.03 -18.52 2.83
C LEU A 4 23.91 -17.49 2.14
N ASP A 5 24.89 -16.91 2.86
CA ASP A 5 25.81 -15.92 2.29
C ASP A 5 26.60 -16.53 1.12
N ARG A 6 27.14 -17.73 1.30
CA ARG A 6 27.89 -18.43 0.25
C ARG A 6 27.05 -18.78 -0.97
N LEU A 7 25.78 -19.12 -0.75
CA LEU A 7 24.86 -19.40 -1.84
C LEU A 7 24.52 -18.11 -2.61
N ALA A 8 24.29 -17.01 -1.90
CA ALA A 8 24.04 -15.71 -2.51
C ALA A 8 25.25 -15.25 -3.35
N ASP A 9 26.47 -15.36 -2.82
CA ASP A 9 27.70 -14.99 -3.53
C ASP A 9 27.85 -15.79 -4.83
N ALA A 10 27.67 -17.12 -4.78
CA ALA A 10 27.75 -17.98 -5.96
C ALA A 10 26.71 -17.61 -7.03
N HIS A 11 25.49 -17.23 -6.62
CA HIS A 11 24.47 -16.78 -7.56
C HIS A 11 24.81 -15.42 -8.21
N ILE A 12 25.36 -14.49 -7.42
CA ILE A 12 25.78 -13.17 -7.92
C ILE A 12 26.91 -13.34 -8.94
N GLU A 13 27.91 -14.15 -8.64
CA GLU A 13 29.06 -14.40 -9.51
C GLU A 13 28.61 -15.06 -10.83
N ALA A 14 27.75 -16.07 -10.76
CA ALA A 14 27.20 -16.69 -11.96
C ALA A 14 26.35 -15.71 -12.81
N ALA A 15 25.61 -14.79 -12.19
CA ALA A 15 24.85 -13.76 -12.91
C ALA A 15 25.77 -12.73 -13.58
N ALA A 16 26.86 -12.35 -12.91
CA ALA A 16 27.89 -11.48 -13.47
C ALA A 16 28.57 -12.12 -14.68
N GLU A 17 28.93 -13.41 -14.62
CA GLU A 17 29.52 -14.15 -15.76
C GLU A 17 28.60 -14.20 -16.98
N ARG A 18 27.27 -14.19 -16.76
CA ARG A 18 26.26 -14.15 -17.83
C ARG A 18 25.98 -12.74 -18.37
N GLY A 19 26.59 -11.70 -17.80
CA GLY A 19 26.33 -10.31 -18.16
C GLY A 19 24.94 -9.81 -17.74
N GLU A 20 24.24 -10.51 -16.84
CA GLU A 20 22.90 -10.12 -16.38
C GLU A 20 22.89 -8.84 -15.52
N LEU A 21 24.06 -8.42 -15.07
CA LEU A 21 24.27 -7.21 -14.27
C LEU A 21 24.76 -6.02 -15.11
N ASP A 22 24.97 -6.21 -16.42
CA ASP A 22 25.39 -5.15 -17.33
C ASP A 22 24.19 -4.30 -17.79
N ASP A 23 24.41 -2.99 -17.96
CA ASP A 23 23.42 -2.00 -18.44
C ASP A 23 22.07 -1.99 -17.69
N LEU A 24 22.10 -2.27 -16.38
CA LEU A 24 20.90 -2.24 -15.56
C LEU A 24 20.23 -0.85 -15.59
N PRO A 25 18.89 -0.78 -15.58
CA PRO A 25 18.18 0.49 -15.47
C PRO A 25 18.62 1.27 -14.23
N GLY A 26 19.32 2.39 -14.45
CA GLY A 26 19.86 3.22 -13.36
C GLY A 26 21.32 2.95 -13.00
N ALA A 27 22.04 2.13 -13.77
CA ALA A 27 23.48 1.94 -13.63
C ALA A 27 24.22 3.30 -13.65
N GLY A 28 25.14 3.49 -12.69
CA GLY A 28 25.91 4.72 -12.52
C GLY A 28 25.12 5.92 -11.94
N LYS A 29 23.82 5.77 -11.66
CA LYS A 29 23.00 6.81 -11.01
C LYS A 29 22.96 6.60 -9.49
N PRO A 30 22.76 7.66 -8.68
CA PRO A 30 22.52 7.51 -7.26
C PRO A 30 21.35 6.56 -6.98
N LEU A 31 21.50 5.72 -5.96
CA LEU A 31 20.42 4.83 -5.52
C LEU A 31 19.22 5.67 -5.05
N PRO A 32 17.98 5.21 -5.31
CA PRO A 32 16.80 5.82 -4.73
C PRO A 32 16.85 5.73 -3.20
N ALA A 33 16.08 6.61 -2.54
CA ALA A 33 15.93 6.55 -1.09
C ALA A 33 15.39 5.17 -0.66
N ASP A 34 15.85 4.67 0.48
CA ASP A 34 15.39 3.38 1.00
C ASP A 34 13.92 3.49 1.46
N ASP A 35 13.02 2.88 0.70
CA ASP A 35 11.59 2.77 1.03
C ASP A 35 11.34 2.16 2.43
N ALA A 36 12.28 1.36 2.93
CA ALA A 36 12.19 0.70 4.23
C ALA A 36 12.93 1.46 5.35
N ALA A 37 13.34 2.72 5.14
CA ALA A 37 14.06 3.51 6.14
C ALA A 37 13.32 3.61 7.49
N ASN A 38 11.97 3.67 7.45
CA ASN A 38 11.11 3.75 8.62
C ASN A 38 10.85 2.39 9.29
N VAL A 39 11.31 1.29 8.69
CA VAL A 39 11.17 -0.06 9.23
C VAL A 39 12.41 -0.39 10.07
N PRO A 40 12.25 -0.96 11.28
CA PRO A 40 13.38 -1.44 12.07
C PRO A 40 14.27 -2.40 11.26
N GLU A 41 15.58 -2.26 11.38
CA GLU A 41 16.57 -2.98 10.54
C GLU A 41 16.31 -4.50 10.47
N HIS A 42 16.09 -5.12 11.62
CA HIS A 42 15.83 -6.56 11.76
C HIS A 42 14.54 -7.04 11.07
N LEU A 43 13.62 -6.14 10.70
CA LEU A 43 12.39 -6.46 10.00
C LEU A 43 12.46 -6.18 8.49
N ARG A 44 13.41 -5.34 8.04
CA ARG A 44 13.46 -4.86 6.64
C ARG A 44 13.50 -5.99 5.63
N ALA A 45 14.31 -7.03 5.88
CA ALA A 45 14.45 -8.17 4.99
C ALA A 45 13.10 -8.89 4.77
N GLY A 46 12.35 -9.13 5.85
CA GLY A 46 11.02 -9.75 5.78
C GLY A 46 10.01 -8.90 5.02
N TYR A 47 9.96 -7.59 5.30
CA TYR A 47 9.06 -6.68 4.59
C TYR A 47 9.40 -6.55 3.10
N ARG A 48 10.69 -6.51 2.75
CA ARG A 48 11.13 -6.48 1.34
C ARG A 48 10.74 -7.76 0.61
N LEU A 49 10.92 -8.92 1.24
CA LEU A 49 10.50 -10.20 0.67
C LEU A 49 9.00 -10.21 0.37
N LEU A 50 8.17 -9.82 1.33
CA LEU A 50 6.72 -9.76 1.17
C LEU A 50 6.31 -8.76 0.07
N LYS A 51 6.91 -7.57 0.06
CA LYS A 51 6.66 -6.54 -0.97
C LYS A 51 7.00 -7.07 -2.37
N ASN A 52 8.17 -7.68 -2.53
CA ASN A 52 8.64 -8.20 -3.81
C ASN A 52 7.80 -9.39 -4.31
N ALA A 53 7.23 -10.17 -3.39
CA ALA A 53 6.27 -11.24 -3.71
C ALA A 53 4.87 -10.73 -4.05
N GLY A 54 4.63 -9.41 -4.03
CA GLY A 54 3.31 -8.83 -4.26
C GLY A 54 2.30 -9.12 -3.14
N TYR A 55 2.78 -9.42 -1.93
CA TYR A 55 1.90 -9.73 -0.80
C TYR A 55 1.07 -8.50 -0.41
N VAL A 56 -0.25 -8.65 -0.44
CA VAL A 56 -1.20 -7.63 0.01
C VAL A 56 -1.69 -8.01 1.41
N PRO A 57 -1.55 -7.13 2.41
CA PRO A 57 -2.08 -7.40 3.74
C PRO A 57 -3.62 -7.56 3.71
N PRO A 58 -4.19 -8.48 4.53
CA PRO A 58 -5.64 -8.75 4.52
C PRO A 58 -6.49 -7.53 4.91
N GLU A 59 -5.94 -6.60 5.70
CA GLU A 59 -6.63 -5.35 6.02
C GLU A 59 -6.82 -4.45 4.79
N ILE A 60 -5.86 -4.46 3.85
CA ILE A 60 -5.95 -3.70 2.60
C ILE A 60 -7.03 -4.29 1.69
N GLU A 61 -7.08 -5.62 1.58
CA GLU A 61 -8.15 -6.31 0.83
C GLU A 61 -9.52 -6.02 1.44
N THR A 62 -9.64 -6.09 2.77
CA THR A 62 -10.87 -5.78 3.50
C THR A 62 -11.30 -4.32 3.29
N ARG A 63 -10.36 -3.37 3.28
CA ARG A 63 -10.66 -1.95 3.02
C ARG A 63 -11.11 -1.71 1.58
N ARG A 64 -10.55 -2.46 0.62
CA ARG A 64 -11.00 -2.44 -0.78
C ARG A 64 -12.43 -2.96 -0.90
N GLU A 65 -12.76 -4.06 -0.22
CA GLU A 65 -14.14 -4.58 -0.19
C GLU A 65 -15.11 -3.54 0.37
N LEU A 66 -14.75 -2.85 1.46
CA LEU A 66 -15.56 -1.77 2.02
C LEU A 66 -15.81 -0.67 0.97
N ARG A 67 -14.77 -0.26 0.25
CA ARG A 67 -14.86 0.76 -0.79
C ARG A 67 -15.79 0.37 -1.93
N GLU A 68 -15.74 -0.89 -2.36
CA GLU A 68 -16.65 -1.42 -3.38
C GLU A 68 -18.12 -1.36 -2.93
N VAL A 69 -18.39 -1.64 -1.65
CA VAL A 69 -19.75 -1.50 -1.09
C VAL A 69 -20.17 -0.03 -0.98
N GLU A 70 -19.27 0.87 -0.58
CA GLU A 70 -19.49 2.32 -0.53
C GLU A 70 -19.83 2.88 -1.93
N ASP A 71 -19.10 2.45 -2.96
CA ASP A 71 -19.33 2.86 -4.36
C ASP A 71 -20.69 2.36 -4.89
N LEU A 72 -21.12 1.17 -4.48
CA LEU A 72 -22.45 0.64 -4.80
C LEU A 72 -23.57 1.42 -4.09
N LEU A 73 -23.37 1.76 -2.81
CA LEU A 73 -24.30 2.59 -2.04
C LEU A 73 -24.52 3.94 -2.72
N ALA A 74 -23.45 4.60 -3.17
CA ALA A 74 -23.51 5.90 -3.84
C ALA A 74 -24.35 5.89 -5.14
N ARG A 75 -24.52 4.72 -5.76
CA ARG A 75 -25.29 4.54 -7.02
C ARG A 75 -26.69 3.97 -6.79
N THR A 76 -27.05 3.64 -5.55
CA THR A 76 -28.32 3.00 -5.21
C THR A 76 -29.34 4.04 -4.78
N LEU A 77 -30.63 3.81 -5.08
CA LEU A 77 -31.71 4.66 -4.61
C LEU A 77 -31.73 4.72 -3.07
N PRO A 78 -31.76 5.93 -2.49
CA PRO A 78 -31.96 6.12 -1.06
C PRO A 78 -33.20 5.37 -0.55
N GLU A 79 -33.13 4.86 0.69
CA GLU A 79 -34.21 4.15 1.40
C GLU A 79 -34.72 2.83 0.79
N SER A 80 -34.15 2.38 -0.34
CA SER A 80 -34.43 1.07 -0.93
C SER A 80 -33.98 -0.08 -0.03
N ASP A 81 -34.59 -1.26 -0.19
CA ASP A 81 -34.16 -2.47 0.53
C ASP A 81 -32.71 -2.84 0.20
N ALA A 82 -32.29 -2.60 -1.05
CA ALA A 82 -30.91 -2.78 -1.49
C ALA A 82 -29.93 -1.86 -0.74
N ALA A 83 -30.27 -0.58 -0.56
CA ALA A 83 -29.44 0.35 0.21
C ALA A 83 -29.30 -0.09 1.68
N ARG A 84 -30.37 -0.60 2.30
CA ARG A 84 -30.32 -1.12 3.68
C ARG A 84 -29.40 -2.33 3.80
N GLU A 85 -29.45 -3.24 2.83
CA GLU A 85 -28.58 -4.42 2.82
C GLU A 85 -27.10 -4.06 2.64
N LEU A 86 -26.80 -3.19 1.67
CA LEU A 86 -25.43 -2.71 1.46
C LEU A 86 -24.90 -1.95 2.69
N THR A 87 -25.75 -1.17 3.37
CA THR A 87 -25.38 -0.47 4.62
C THR A 87 -25.04 -1.47 5.73
N ARG A 88 -25.83 -2.53 5.89
CA ARG A 88 -25.51 -3.61 6.86
C ARG A 88 -24.18 -4.28 6.54
N ARG A 89 -23.93 -4.56 5.25
CA ARG A 89 -22.68 -5.16 4.80
C ARG A 89 -21.49 -4.25 5.07
N ALA A 90 -21.57 -2.98 4.71
CA ALA A 90 -20.52 -1.98 4.98
C ALA A 90 -20.17 -1.95 6.47
N ARG A 91 -21.20 -1.87 7.34
CA ARG A 91 -21.02 -1.85 8.80
C ARG A 91 -20.34 -3.11 9.33
N TRP A 92 -20.67 -4.28 8.78
CA TRP A 92 -20.00 -5.53 9.16
C TRP A 92 -18.52 -5.54 8.76
N ILE A 93 -18.20 -5.04 7.56
CA ILE A 93 -16.81 -4.93 7.09
C ILE A 93 -16.02 -3.94 7.95
N GLU A 94 -16.60 -2.79 8.29
CA GLU A 94 -15.99 -1.80 9.20
C GLU A 94 -15.67 -2.42 10.56
N LEU A 95 -16.60 -3.16 11.16
CA LEU A 95 -16.39 -3.86 12.43
C LEU A 95 -15.25 -4.86 12.33
N ARG A 96 -15.19 -5.64 11.24
CA ARG A 96 -14.11 -6.60 10.99
C ARG A 96 -12.75 -5.89 10.90
N LEU A 97 -12.69 -4.75 10.22
CA LEU A 97 -11.47 -3.94 10.06
C LEU A 97 -11.04 -3.29 11.39
N ALA A 98 -12.00 -2.90 12.24
CA ALA A 98 -11.71 -2.30 13.54
C ALA A 98 -11.05 -3.25 14.57
N GLN A 99 -11.05 -4.56 14.30
CA GLN A 99 -10.46 -5.56 15.20
C GLN A 99 -8.92 -5.47 15.30
N SER A 100 -8.22 -4.94 14.28
CA SER A 100 -6.77 -4.78 14.30
C SER A 100 -6.34 -3.31 14.40
N PRO A 101 -5.20 -2.98 15.02
CA PRO A 101 -4.68 -1.60 15.03
C PRO A 101 -4.45 -1.02 13.63
N ARG A 102 -3.99 -1.87 12.69
CA ARG A 102 -3.78 -1.49 11.29
C ARG A 102 -5.10 -1.20 10.58
N GLY A 103 -6.10 -2.04 10.78
CA GLY A 103 -7.43 -1.82 10.20
C GLY A 103 -8.11 -0.57 10.76
N ARG A 104 -7.97 -0.29 12.07
CA ARG A 104 -8.44 0.99 12.64
C ARG A 104 -7.77 2.21 12.01
N ALA A 105 -6.49 2.13 11.66
CA ALA A 105 -5.80 3.22 10.97
C ALA A 105 -6.39 3.46 9.57
N LEU A 106 -6.74 2.39 8.84
CA LEU A 106 -7.38 2.48 7.51
C LEU A 106 -8.80 3.05 7.55
N LEU A 107 -9.53 2.88 8.66
CA LEU A 107 -10.84 3.51 8.84
C LEU A 107 -10.72 5.03 9.07
N ARG A 108 -9.67 5.50 9.74
CA ARG A 108 -9.41 6.94 9.96
C ARG A 108 -8.96 7.67 8.70
N GLU A 109 -8.59 6.93 7.65
CA GLU A 109 -8.06 7.50 6.43
C GLU A 109 -9.07 8.42 5.73
N SER A 110 -10.39 8.25 5.94
CA SER A 110 -11.42 9.16 5.42
C SER A 110 -11.13 10.63 5.83
N ASP A 111 -11.12 10.92 7.13
CA ASP A 111 -10.96 12.29 7.65
C ASP A 111 -9.57 12.89 7.39
N TYR A 112 -8.53 12.06 7.31
CA TYR A 112 -7.18 12.53 6.97
C TYR A 112 -7.07 12.83 5.47
N SER A 113 -7.61 11.96 4.62
CA SER A 113 -7.59 12.12 3.17
C SER A 113 -8.40 13.33 2.72
N ASP A 114 -9.54 13.61 3.35
CA ASP A 114 -10.37 14.78 3.03
C ASP A 114 -9.65 16.10 3.35
N ARG A 115 -9.01 16.21 4.52
CA ARG A 115 -8.19 17.39 4.88
C ARG A 115 -6.99 17.59 3.95
N ILE A 116 -6.38 16.50 3.49
CA ILE A 116 -5.28 16.57 2.51
C ILE A 116 -5.80 17.00 1.13
N ARG A 117 -6.96 16.49 0.69
CA ARG A 117 -7.61 16.93 -0.56
C ARG A 117 -7.94 18.42 -0.51
N GLU A 118 -8.52 18.90 0.58
CA GLU A 118 -8.80 20.33 0.78
C GLU A 118 -7.52 21.17 0.72
N ARG A 119 -6.45 20.72 1.39
CA ARG A 119 -5.17 21.44 1.38
C ARG A 119 -4.50 21.45 0.01
N LEU A 120 -4.59 20.35 -0.74
CA LEU A 120 -4.05 20.25 -2.10
C LEU A 120 -4.88 21.06 -3.10
N ALA A 121 -6.22 21.10 -2.95
CA ALA A 121 -7.09 21.95 -3.74
C ALA A 121 -6.78 23.44 -3.50
N ALA A 122 -6.68 23.85 -2.24
CA ALA A 122 -6.32 25.23 -1.87
C ALA A 122 -4.91 25.64 -2.35
N ALA A 123 -3.95 24.70 -2.39
CA ALA A 123 -2.61 24.94 -2.92
C ALA A 123 -2.60 25.09 -4.46
N HIS A 124 -3.58 24.51 -5.16
CA HIS A 124 -3.70 24.62 -6.61
C HIS A 124 -4.32 25.96 -7.03
N ASP A 125 -5.28 26.49 -6.26
CA ASP A 125 -5.91 27.79 -6.53
C ASP A 125 -4.93 28.96 -6.35
N THR A 126 -4.03 28.87 -5.38
CA THR A 126 -3.00 29.91 -5.13
C THR A 126 -1.90 30.00 -6.19
N ASN A 127 -1.79 29.00 -7.08
CA ASN A 127 -0.79 29.01 -8.17
C ASN A 127 -1.35 29.45 -9.54
N THR A 128 -2.64 29.78 -9.63
CA THR A 128 -3.30 30.22 -10.88
C THR A 128 -3.44 31.76 -10.97
N GLU A 129 -3.15 32.49 -9.89
CA GLU A 129 -3.21 33.98 -9.84
C GLU A 129 -1.83 34.69 -9.88
N ARG A 130 -0.78 34.04 -10.40
CA ARG A 130 0.52 34.67 -10.69
C ARG A 130 0.85 34.63 -12.18
#